data_AF-A6DQX1-F1
#
_entry.id   AF-A6DQX1-F1
#
_cell.length_a   1.000
_cell.length_b   1.000
_cell.length_c   1.000
_cell.angle_alpha   90.00
_cell.angle_beta   90.00
_cell.angle_gamma   90.00
#
_symmetry.space_group_name_H-M   'P 1'
#
loop_
_entity.id
_entity.type
_entity.pdbx_description
1 polymer ?
#
loop_
_entity_poly.entity_id
_entity_poly.type
_entity_poly.pdbx_seq_one_letter_code
_entity_poly.pdbx_strand_id
1 'polypeptide(L)'
;MDLYGFDFYGKSSVEALSASRTVVKLAESHGKIAAMTEGCYQKGINGLSLKDYSYTRDFLDPYKNDPVAKRIAFFMIWQNSKKETHWIPIKGDAIYKDFKKFAKDPAVIFGDRSPDFYEKN
;
A
#
# COMPACT_ATOMS: atom_id res chain seq x y z
N MET A 1 14.19 -12.82 -12.82
CA MET A 1 13.30 -11.89 -12.11
C MET A 1 12.49 -12.70 -11.13
N ASP A 2 12.52 -12.36 -9.84
CA ASP A 2 11.78 -13.07 -8.80
C ASP A 2 10.51 -12.34 -8.36
N LEU A 3 10.49 -11.02 -8.58
CA LEU A 3 9.39 -10.13 -8.26
C LEU A 3 9.10 -9.20 -9.45
N TYR A 4 7.83 -9.14 -9.86
CA TYR A 4 7.33 -8.11 -10.78
C TYR A 4 6.76 -6.98 -9.95
N GLY A 5 7.42 -5.82 -10.04
CA GLY A 5 7.07 -4.61 -9.31
C GLY A 5 6.58 -3.50 -10.23
N PHE A 6 5.82 -2.57 -9.67
CA PHE A 6 5.54 -1.28 -10.27
C PHE A 6 5.37 -0.23 -9.18
N ASP A 7 5.62 1.03 -9.55
CA ASP A 7 5.49 2.17 -8.65
C ASP A 7 4.30 3.03 -9.06
N PHE A 8 3.54 3.51 -8.08
CA PHE A 8 2.36 4.34 -8.32
C PHE A 8 2.21 5.45 -7.28
N TYR A 9 2.26 6.69 -7.75
CA TYR A 9 2.01 7.87 -6.94
C TYR A 9 0.79 8.64 -7.46
N GLY A 10 -0.30 8.63 -6.69
CA GLY A 10 -1.57 9.22 -7.11
C GLY A 10 -2.54 9.41 -5.93
N LYS A 11 -3.77 9.80 -6.24
CA LYS A 11 -4.76 10.11 -5.18
C LYS A 11 -5.36 8.83 -4.60
N SER A 12 -5.60 7.83 -5.43
CA SER A 12 -6.16 6.55 -4.99
C SER A 12 -5.61 5.39 -5.80
N SER A 13 -5.43 4.24 -5.14
CA SER A 13 -5.09 2.97 -5.78
C SER A 13 -6.11 2.48 -6.82
N VAL A 14 -7.31 3.07 -6.91
CA VAL A 14 -8.24 2.81 -8.03
C VAL A 14 -7.54 3.03 -9.38
N GLU A 15 -6.71 4.07 -9.48
CA GLU A 15 -5.93 4.39 -10.68
C GLU A 15 -4.86 3.31 -10.97
N ALA A 16 -4.36 2.62 -9.94
CA ALA A 16 -3.36 1.58 -10.04
C ALA A 16 -3.92 0.20 -10.39
N LEU A 17 -5.23 -0.06 -10.17
CA LEU A 17 -5.81 -1.41 -10.25
C LEU A 17 -5.53 -2.11 -11.59
N SER A 18 -5.57 -1.37 -12.71
CA SER A 18 -5.27 -1.96 -14.03
C SER A 18 -3.82 -2.47 -14.12
N ALA A 19 -2.87 -1.67 -13.64
CA ALA A 19 -1.46 -2.04 -13.57
C ALA A 19 -1.24 -3.21 -12.61
N SER A 20 -1.85 -3.17 -11.42
CA SER A 20 -1.78 -4.26 -10.43
C SER A 20 -2.27 -5.58 -11.00
N ARG A 21 -3.42 -5.58 -11.69
CA ARG A 21 -3.97 -6.80 -12.33
C ARG A 21 -3.02 -7.35 -13.39
N THR A 22 -2.40 -6.46 -14.16
CA THR A 22 -1.43 -6.85 -15.19
C THR A 22 -0.21 -7.50 -14.58
N VAL A 23 0.37 -6.85 -13.57
CA VAL A 23 1.56 -7.32 -12.86
C VAL A 23 1.29 -8.65 -12.13
N VAL A 24 0.14 -8.77 -11.47
CA VAL A 24 -0.29 -10.03 -10.82
C VAL A 24 -0.38 -11.17 -11.84
N LYS A 25 -1.10 -10.97 -12.96
CA LYS A 25 -1.25 -12.02 -13.98
C LYS A 25 0.08 -12.41 -14.63
N LEU A 26 0.96 -11.44 -14.88
CA LEU A 26 2.29 -11.68 -15.44
C LEU A 26 3.16 -12.48 -14.46
N ALA A 27 3.16 -12.10 -13.18
CA ALA A 27 3.89 -12.81 -12.14
C ALA A 27 3.38 -14.25 -12.01
N GLU A 28 2.06 -14.45 -11.96
CA GLU A 28 1.42 -15.77 -11.91
C GLU A 28 1.81 -16.64 -13.11
N SER A 29 1.84 -16.08 -14.33
CA SER A 29 2.22 -16.83 -15.54
C SER A 29 3.68 -17.31 -15.53
N HIS A 30 4.53 -16.74 -14.68
CA HIS A 30 5.94 -17.11 -14.54
C HIS A 30 6.26 -17.79 -13.20
N GLY A 31 5.24 -18.06 -12.37
CA GLY A 31 5.43 -18.59 -11.02
C GLY A 31 6.25 -17.65 -10.11
N LYS A 32 6.07 -16.33 -10.29
CA LYS A 32 6.77 -15.25 -9.57
C LYS A 32 5.83 -14.44 -8.69
N ILE A 33 6.39 -13.53 -7.91
CA ILE A 33 5.66 -12.67 -6.97
C ILE A 33 5.32 -11.33 -7.63
N ALA A 34 4.16 -10.75 -7.33
CA ALA A 34 3.77 -9.40 -7.74
C ALA A 34 3.78 -8.45 -6.53
N ALA A 35 4.17 -7.19 -6.73
CA ALA A 35 4.07 -6.16 -5.69
C ALA A 35 3.80 -4.76 -6.28
N MET A 36 3.19 -3.89 -5.48
CA MET A 36 3.34 -2.44 -5.68
C MET A 36 4.59 -2.02 -4.92
N THR A 37 5.70 -1.92 -5.63
CA THR A 37 7.03 -1.73 -5.03
C THR A 37 7.16 -0.37 -4.38
N GLU A 38 6.46 0.64 -4.88
CA GLU A 38 6.24 1.91 -4.19
C GLU A 38 4.85 2.45 -4.49
N GLY A 39 4.25 3.11 -3.51
CA GLY A 39 3.16 4.03 -3.82
C GLY A 39 2.59 4.75 -2.63
N CYS A 40 1.80 5.77 -2.92
CA CYS A 40 0.89 6.53 -2.05
C CYS A 40 0.62 7.90 -2.71
N TYR A 41 0.32 8.93 -1.93
CA TYR A 41 0.13 10.29 -2.39
C TYR A 41 1.44 10.88 -2.95
N GLN A 42 1.38 11.52 -4.12
CA GLN A 42 2.57 11.97 -4.86
C GLN A 42 3.47 12.97 -4.10
N LYS A 43 2.90 13.81 -3.24
CA LYS A 43 3.63 14.91 -2.58
C LYS A 43 3.74 14.73 -1.05
N GLY A 44 3.58 13.50 -0.56
CA GLY A 44 3.46 13.24 0.87
C GLY A 44 2.11 13.69 1.43
N ILE A 45 2.00 13.72 2.76
CA ILE A 45 0.72 13.91 3.47
C ILE A 45 0.59 15.25 4.21
N ASN A 46 1.56 16.13 4.07
CA ASN A 46 1.53 17.43 4.73
C ASN A 46 0.36 18.28 4.21
N GLY A 47 -0.45 18.83 5.12
CA GLY A 47 -1.60 19.67 4.79
C GLY A 47 -2.81 18.94 4.22
N LEU A 48 -2.82 17.59 4.17
CA LEU A 48 -3.98 16.84 3.71
C LEU A 48 -5.14 16.96 4.72
N SER A 49 -6.37 16.97 4.19
CA SER A 49 -7.61 16.95 4.97
C SER A 49 -8.19 15.53 5.00
N LEU A 50 -8.78 15.12 6.13
CA LEU A 50 -9.47 13.82 6.22
C LEU A 50 -10.71 13.73 5.31
N LYS A 51 -11.32 14.89 4.99
CA LYS A 51 -12.46 14.95 4.06
C LYS A 51 -12.05 14.45 2.68
N ASP A 52 -10.86 14.83 2.23
CA ASP A 52 -10.41 14.58 0.86
C ASP A 52 -9.47 13.38 0.74
N TYR A 53 -8.85 12.95 1.85
CA TYR A 53 -7.80 11.93 1.88
C TYR A 53 -8.00 10.93 3.03
N SER A 54 -7.86 9.64 2.72
CA SER A 54 -7.94 8.53 3.67
C SER A 54 -7.15 7.35 3.14
N TYR A 55 -6.20 6.84 3.92
CA TYR A 55 -5.48 5.62 3.60
C TYR A 55 -6.41 4.41 3.44
N THR A 56 -7.40 4.29 4.32
CA THR A 56 -8.38 3.19 4.26
C THR A 56 -9.13 3.22 2.92
N ARG A 57 -9.77 4.35 2.61
CA ARG A 57 -10.61 4.49 1.41
C ARG A 57 -9.79 4.52 0.13
N ASP A 58 -8.65 5.22 0.14
CA ASP A 58 -7.92 5.52 -1.09
C ASP A 58 -6.95 4.40 -1.47
N PHE A 59 -6.38 3.67 -0.51
CA PHE A 59 -5.36 2.64 -0.78
C PHE A 59 -5.73 1.22 -0.35
N LEU A 60 -6.47 1.03 0.74
CA LEU A 60 -6.82 -0.32 1.21
C LEU A 60 -8.08 -0.88 0.54
N ASP A 61 -9.18 -0.13 0.58
CA ASP A 61 -10.48 -0.60 0.11
C ASP A 61 -10.47 -1.00 -1.39
N PRO A 62 -9.82 -0.25 -2.31
CA PRO A 62 -9.79 -0.65 -3.72
C PRO A 62 -9.09 -1.99 -3.92
N TYR A 63 -8.02 -2.26 -3.17
CA TYR A 63 -7.33 -3.55 -3.21
C TYR A 63 -8.16 -4.67 -2.58
N LYS A 64 -8.74 -4.46 -1.39
CA LYS A 64 -9.59 -5.48 -0.74
C LYS A 64 -10.76 -5.94 -1.62
N ASN A 65 -11.32 -5.01 -2.38
CA ASN A 65 -12.48 -5.24 -3.24
C ASN A 65 -12.12 -5.78 -4.64
N ASP A 66 -10.82 -5.83 -4.99
CA ASP A 66 -10.38 -6.36 -6.28
C ASP A 66 -9.88 -7.80 -6.15
N PRO A 67 -10.54 -8.79 -6.80
CA PRO A 67 -10.19 -10.20 -6.63
C PRO A 67 -8.80 -10.57 -7.17
N VAL A 68 -8.24 -9.76 -8.07
CA VAL A 68 -6.93 -10.00 -8.71
C VAL A 68 -5.87 -9.11 -8.07
N ALA A 69 -6.09 -7.80 -8.02
CA ALA A 69 -5.10 -6.85 -7.52
C ALA A 69 -4.75 -7.11 -6.04
N LYS A 70 -5.68 -7.63 -5.22
CA LYS A 70 -5.41 -8.00 -3.82
C LYS A 70 -4.29 -9.03 -3.62
N ARG A 71 -3.81 -9.67 -4.67
CA ARG A 71 -2.78 -10.72 -4.64
C ARG A 71 -1.35 -10.18 -4.75
N ILE A 72 -1.16 -8.86 -4.64
CA ILE A 72 0.17 -8.29 -4.42
C ILE A 72 0.72 -8.73 -3.06
N ALA A 73 2.03 -8.99 -2.98
CA ALA A 73 2.68 -9.41 -1.75
C ALA A 73 2.87 -8.26 -0.75
N PHE A 74 3.17 -7.06 -1.25
CA PHE A 74 3.31 -5.87 -0.42
C PHE A 74 3.01 -4.58 -1.19
N PHE A 75 2.81 -3.53 -0.40
CA PHE A 75 2.68 -2.13 -0.79
C PHE A 75 3.63 -1.33 0.09
N MET A 76 4.66 -0.72 -0.50
CA MET A 76 5.64 0.09 0.24
C MET A 76 5.34 1.59 0.11
N ILE A 77 5.39 2.28 1.23
CA ILE A 77 5.20 3.73 1.31
C ILE A 77 6.58 4.40 1.45
N TRP A 78 6.75 5.58 0.83
CA TRP A 78 8.00 6.33 0.88
C TRP A 78 8.32 6.91 2.26
N GLN A 79 9.57 7.35 2.45
CA GLN A 79 10.15 7.68 3.75
C GLN A 79 9.52 8.87 4.48
N ASN A 80 9.56 8.82 5.81
CA ASN A 80 9.33 9.99 6.66
C ASN A 80 10.65 10.76 6.86
N SER A 81 11.01 11.58 5.87
CA SER A 81 12.32 12.24 5.83
C SER A 81 12.42 13.51 6.69
N LYS A 82 11.36 14.30 6.71
CA LYS A 82 11.23 15.59 7.41
C LYS A 82 9.79 15.75 7.85
N LYS A 83 9.53 16.62 8.83
CA LYS A 83 8.17 16.90 9.32
C LYS A 83 7.25 17.45 8.21
N GLU A 84 7.83 18.12 7.23
CA GLU A 84 7.13 18.74 6.12
C GLU A 84 6.98 17.79 4.92
N THR A 85 7.67 16.64 4.94
CA THR A 85 7.75 15.68 3.83
C THR A 85 7.86 14.26 4.38
N HIS A 86 6.68 13.72 4.66
CA HIS A 86 6.45 12.38 5.16
C HIS A 86 5.24 11.77 4.46
N TRP A 87 5.15 10.45 4.50
CA TRP A 87 4.02 9.72 3.93
C TRP A 87 3.27 8.94 4.99
N ILE A 88 3.94 8.39 6.00
CA ILE A 88 3.27 7.72 7.12
C ILE A 88 2.78 8.78 8.12
N PRO A 89 1.46 8.86 8.41
CA PRO A 89 0.91 9.83 9.37
C PRO A 89 1.52 9.75 10.76
N ILE A 90 1.87 10.91 11.31
CA ILE A 90 2.34 11.10 12.68
C ILE A 90 1.25 11.75 13.54
N LYS A 91 1.43 11.71 14.87
CA LYS A 91 0.48 12.33 15.80
C LYS A 91 0.35 13.82 15.50
N GLY A 92 -0.87 14.26 15.18
CA GLY A 92 -1.18 15.64 14.81
C GLY A 92 -1.69 15.77 13.36
N ASP A 93 -1.35 14.83 12.48
CA ASP A 93 -1.85 14.83 11.11
C ASP A 93 -3.35 14.54 11.07
N ALA A 94 -4.06 15.19 10.15
CA ALA A 94 -5.51 15.06 10.02
C ALA A 94 -5.96 13.60 9.76
N ILE A 95 -5.14 12.85 9.01
CA ILE A 95 -5.41 11.46 8.63
C ILE A 95 -4.82 10.43 9.59
N TYR A 96 -4.24 10.85 10.73
CA TYR A 96 -3.58 9.94 11.69
C TYR A 96 -4.52 8.85 12.23
N LYS A 97 -5.75 9.22 12.61
CA LYS A 97 -6.75 8.26 13.12
C LYS A 97 -7.16 7.24 12.06
N ASP A 98 -7.27 7.68 10.81
CA ASP A 98 -7.59 6.80 9.69
C ASP A 98 -6.44 5.83 9.38
N PHE A 99 -5.19 6.29 9.42
CA PHE A 99 -4.04 5.40 9.25
C PHE A 99 -3.96 4.34 10.34
N LYS A 100 -4.34 4.67 11.58
CA LYS A 100 -4.48 3.65 12.64
C LYS A 100 -5.58 2.63 12.35
N LYS A 101 -6.64 3.02 11.64
CA LYS A 101 -7.69 2.09 11.20
C LYS A 101 -7.15 1.19 10.08
N PHE A 102 -6.56 1.79 9.04
CA PHE A 102 -5.84 1.08 7.97
C PHE A 102 -4.88 0.04 8.57
N ALA A 103 -4.07 0.44 9.56
CA ALA A 103 -3.05 -0.42 10.12
C ALA A 103 -3.57 -1.56 11.00
N LYS A 104 -4.82 -1.45 11.47
CA LYS A 104 -5.49 -2.50 12.25
C LYS A 104 -6.34 -3.42 11.39
N ASP A 105 -6.49 -3.13 10.10
CA ASP A 105 -7.28 -3.98 9.22
C ASP A 105 -6.61 -5.36 9.08
N PRO A 106 -7.37 -6.46 9.12
CA PRO A 106 -6.82 -7.81 8.96
C PRO A 106 -6.11 -8.04 7.61
N ALA A 107 -6.45 -7.29 6.56
CA ALA A 107 -5.80 -7.40 5.26
C ALA A 107 -4.43 -6.72 5.20
N VAL A 108 -4.07 -5.91 6.19
CA VAL A 108 -2.75 -5.29 6.30
C VAL A 108 -1.95 -6.07 7.32
N ILE A 109 -0.75 -6.54 6.97
CA ILE A 109 0.13 -7.27 7.88
C ILE A 109 1.36 -6.41 8.16
N PHE A 110 1.59 -6.08 9.42
CA PHE A 110 2.82 -5.46 9.92
C PHE A 110 3.67 -6.50 10.65
N GLY A 111 4.88 -6.14 11.05
CA GLY A 111 5.85 -7.07 11.67
C GLY A 111 5.39 -7.71 12.98
N ASP A 112 4.39 -7.15 13.68
CA ASP A 112 3.78 -7.78 14.85
C ASP A 112 2.83 -8.93 14.51
N ARG A 113 2.44 -9.05 13.23
CA ARG A 113 1.52 -10.07 12.70
C ARG A 113 2.11 -10.88 11.55
N SER A 114 3.40 -10.71 11.25
CA SER A 114 4.07 -11.53 10.24
C SER A 114 4.27 -12.96 10.75
N PRO A 115 4.09 -13.97 9.89
CA PRO A 115 4.56 -15.32 10.20
C PRO A 115 6.10 -15.32 10.29
N ASP A 116 6.67 -16.40 10.82
CA ASP A 116 8.11 -16.63 10.65
C ASP A 116 8.39 -16.89 9.16
N PHE A 117 9.06 -15.95 8.50
CA PHE A 117 9.38 -16.05 7.08
C PHE A 117 10.64 -16.87 6.80
N TYR A 118 11.44 -17.16 7.82
CA TYR A 118 12.80 -17.68 7.66
C TYR A 118 12.97 -19.08 8.24
N GLU A 119 12.05 -19.53 9.08
CA GLU A 119 11.94 -20.95 9.42
C GLU A 119 11.57 -21.78 8.18
N LYS A 120 12.44 -22.74 7.83
CA LYS A 120 12.16 -23.73 6.81
C LYS A 120 11.31 -24.84 7.43
N ASN A 121 10.13 -25.08 6.88
CA ASN A 121 9.41 -26.35 7.06
C ASN A 121 10.22 -27.52 6.49
#